data_AF-A0A936DZ82-F1
#
_entry.id   AF-A0A936DZ82-F1
#
_cell.length_a   1.000
_cell.length_b   1.000
_cell.length_c   1.000
_cell.angle_alpha   90.00
_cell.angle_beta   90.00
_cell.angle_gamma   90.00
#
_symmetry.space_group_name_H-M   'P 1'
#
loop_
_entity.id
_entity.type
_entity.pdbx_description
1 polymer ?
#
loop_
_entity_poly.entity_id
_entity_poly.type
_entity_poly.pdbx_seq_one_letter_code
_entity_poly.pdbx_strand_id
1 'polypeptide(L)'
;MEELEVPLADPIGSPKHISADYYYRMPVRPIYKSYPVYAPGKEPSGYLDWLKQQEPEILFDAAKLKTEADWIKAGEIVFDAPLGSGPVTEATDERTNAYYKKIATPLTKEGIDPSSRYVIREKGKVEIGGGGCVSCHTRVMPDGTVIKGAQGNPAFDRSFAFSMERGNNVKDSQDFQRFLFGAPWIKPDPQADLERLSLADITGRHYAIPPGVLARHGTSSAYPVQIPDLIGVKERKYLDRTGLQLHRSAVDMMRYAALNQGADFLSKYGDFAVFGSELPDPTKQTRYSDEQLYALTLYLYAIKPPPNPNKFDDLAQRGQKVFQSQACAGCHTPPLYTNNKLTPVDGFTVPPEHKKKYDILPMSVGTDPRSALTTRRGTGYYKVPSLKGVWYRGPFEHNGSVATLEDWFDPKRLKDDYVPTGFKGYGIKTRAVKGHEFGLELSPEDKRALIAFLKTL
;
A
#
# COMPACT_ATOMS: atom_id res chain seq x y z
N MET A 1 -24.60 13.32 -6.92
CA MET A 1 -23.13 13.30 -6.70
C MET A 1 -22.55 12.29 -7.66
N GLU A 2 -21.46 12.64 -8.35
CA GLU A 2 -20.73 11.63 -9.13
C GLU A 2 -20.19 10.54 -8.20
N GLU A 3 -20.13 9.31 -8.70
CA GLU A 3 -19.59 8.15 -7.99
C GLU A 3 -18.12 8.40 -7.62
N LEU A 4 -17.72 8.00 -6.40
CA LEU A 4 -16.35 8.13 -5.90
C LEU A 4 -15.52 6.89 -6.21
N GLU A 5 -16.14 5.73 -6.14
CA GLU A 5 -15.51 4.42 -6.27
C GLU A 5 -16.21 3.61 -7.37
N VAL A 6 -15.48 2.68 -8.00
CA VAL A 6 -16.06 1.64 -8.85
C VAL A 6 -16.78 0.64 -7.94
N PRO A 7 -18.02 0.22 -8.28
CA PRO A 7 -18.75 -0.79 -7.50
C PRO A 7 -17.92 -2.06 -7.27
N LEU A 8 -18.13 -2.70 -6.12
CA LEU A 8 -17.54 -4.01 -5.86
C LEU A 8 -18.11 -5.06 -6.81
N ALA A 9 -17.37 -6.16 -6.99
CA ALA A 9 -17.77 -7.28 -7.84
C ALA A 9 -19.15 -7.83 -7.48
N ASP A 10 -19.45 -7.87 -6.17
CA ASP A 10 -20.80 -8.00 -5.66
C ASP A 10 -21.30 -6.61 -5.22
N PRO A 11 -22.23 -5.99 -5.97
CA PRO A 11 -22.73 -4.65 -5.66
C PRO A 11 -23.37 -4.50 -4.28
N ILE A 12 -23.89 -5.59 -3.69
CA ILE A 12 -24.47 -5.57 -2.32
C ILE A 12 -23.41 -5.13 -1.31
N GLY A 13 -22.16 -5.53 -1.54
CA GLY A 13 -21.02 -5.18 -0.72
C GLY A 13 -20.46 -3.79 -0.98
N SER A 14 -20.96 -3.00 -1.93
CA SER A 14 -20.35 -1.70 -2.21
C SER A 14 -20.46 -0.76 -0.99
N PRO A 15 -19.39 -0.03 -0.64
CA PRO A 15 -19.34 0.70 0.62
C PRO A 15 -20.30 1.89 0.63
N LYS A 16 -20.93 2.06 1.78
CA LYS A 16 -21.65 3.27 2.18
C LYS A 16 -20.82 3.97 3.23
N HIS A 17 -20.10 5.00 2.81
CA HIS A 17 -19.27 5.80 3.71
C HIS A 17 -20.12 6.67 4.65
N ILE A 18 -19.49 7.14 5.73
CA ILE A 18 -20.07 8.13 6.63
C ILE A 18 -20.50 9.41 5.89
N SER A 19 -21.48 10.12 6.46
CA SER A 19 -21.89 11.42 5.92
C SER A 19 -20.81 12.48 6.11
N ALA A 20 -20.85 13.53 5.28
CA ALA A 20 -19.99 14.69 5.45
C ALA A 20 -20.20 15.35 6.83
N ASP A 21 -21.45 15.47 7.30
CA ASP A 21 -21.76 16.00 8.64
C ASP A 21 -21.04 15.23 9.74
N TYR A 22 -21.11 13.90 9.71
CA TYR A 22 -20.40 13.06 10.68
C TYR A 22 -18.89 13.30 10.60
N TYR A 23 -18.33 13.37 9.38
CA TYR A 23 -16.91 13.63 9.18
C TYR A 23 -16.49 14.97 9.81
N TYR A 24 -17.19 16.06 9.51
CA TYR A 24 -16.82 17.39 9.98
C TYR A 24 -17.03 17.61 11.48
N ARG A 25 -17.86 16.78 12.15
CA ARG A 25 -17.98 16.73 13.61
C ARG A 25 -16.77 16.09 14.32
N MET A 26 -15.92 15.37 13.59
CA MET A 26 -14.67 14.86 14.15
C MET A 26 -13.66 16.01 14.32
N PRO A 27 -13.02 16.14 15.50
CA PRO A 27 -11.92 17.07 15.71
C PRO A 27 -10.80 16.90 14.67
N VAL A 28 -10.24 18.04 14.23
CA VAL A 28 -9.05 18.04 13.37
C VAL A 28 -7.85 17.55 14.18
N ARG A 29 -7.12 16.57 13.65
CA ARG A 29 -5.92 16.06 14.31
C ARG A 29 -4.78 17.09 14.20
N PRO A 30 -4.11 17.41 15.32
CA PRO A 30 -2.88 18.19 15.29
C PRO A 30 -1.76 17.38 14.65
N ILE A 31 -0.93 18.06 13.85
CA ILE A 31 0.27 17.47 13.23
C ILE A 31 1.48 17.90 14.05
N TYR A 32 1.88 17.04 14.97
CA TYR A 32 3.05 17.26 15.81
C TYR A 32 4.34 17.00 15.04
N LYS A 33 5.40 17.72 15.44
CA LYS A 33 6.76 17.41 15.04
C LYS A 33 7.11 15.99 15.43
N SER A 34 7.70 15.28 14.47
CA SER A 34 8.10 13.89 14.63
C SER A 34 9.61 13.75 14.47
N TYR A 35 10.16 12.68 15.05
CA TYR A 35 11.59 12.44 15.13
C TYR A 35 11.91 11.01 14.67
N PRO A 36 13.11 10.76 14.10
CA PRO A 36 13.48 9.43 13.62
C PRO A 36 13.55 8.40 14.75
N VAL A 37 13.19 7.16 14.42
CA VAL A 37 13.41 5.97 15.26
C VAL A 37 14.65 5.26 14.75
N TYR A 38 15.61 5.02 15.64
CA TYR A 38 16.84 4.30 15.32
C TYR A 38 16.75 2.86 15.84
N ALA A 39 17.29 1.92 15.07
CA ALA A 39 17.51 0.58 15.58
C ALA A 39 18.48 0.60 16.78
N PRO A 40 18.37 -0.35 17.73
CA PRO A 40 19.22 -0.38 18.91
C PRO A 40 20.71 -0.34 18.57
N GLY A 41 21.46 0.49 19.27
CA GLY A 41 22.89 0.72 19.04
C GLY A 41 23.22 1.67 17.87
N LYS A 42 22.21 2.18 17.14
CA LYS A 42 22.38 3.21 16.08
C LYS A 42 21.94 4.60 16.53
N GLU A 43 21.22 4.66 17.64
CA GLU A 43 20.72 5.88 18.25
C GLU A 43 21.89 6.80 18.70
N PRO A 44 21.80 8.12 18.47
CA PRO A 44 22.73 9.06 19.08
C PRO A 44 22.72 8.96 20.62
N SER A 45 23.88 9.16 21.24
CA SER A 45 24.00 9.07 22.70
C SER A 45 23.04 10.05 23.40
N GLY A 46 22.25 9.56 24.36
CA GLY A 46 21.29 10.35 25.12
C GLY A 46 20.03 10.81 24.37
N TYR A 47 19.76 10.29 23.17
CA TYR A 47 18.69 10.81 22.31
C TYR A 47 17.28 10.66 22.90
N LEU A 48 16.90 9.52 23.49
CA LEU A 48 15.61 9.42 24.20
C LEU A 48 15.47 10.42 25.36
N ASP A 49 16.53 10.69 26.12
CA ASP A 49 16.47 11.66 27.21
C ASP A 49 16.40 13.10 26.68
N TRP A 50 17.09 13.38 25.56
CA TRP A 50 16.92 14.63 24.83
C TRP A 50 15.49 14.81 24.31
N LEU A 51 14.86 13.74 23.78
CA LEU A 51 13.47 13.77 23.32
C LEU A 51 12.50 14.14 24.45
N LYS A 52 12.71 13.62 25.67
CA LYS A 52 11.90 13.97 26.86
C LYS A 52 11.98 15.47 27.20
N GLN A 53 13.06 16.15 26.84
CA GLN A 53 13.24 17.59 27.12
C GLN A 53 12.56 18.49 26.08
N GLN A 54 12.15 17.94 24.93
CA GLN A 54 11.53 18.74 23.87
C GLN A 54 10.11 19.17 24.26
N GLU A 55 9.73 20.37 23.84
CA GLU A 55 8.35 20.84 23.95
C GLU A 55 7.49 20.22 22.83
N PRO A 56 6.19 19.94 23.10
CA PRO A 56 5.25 19.62 22.05
C PRO A 56 5.14 20.75 21.03
N GLU A 57 5.36 20.44 19.75
CA GLU A 57 5.38 21.42 18.67
C GLU A 57 4.41 20.99 17.56
N ILE A 58 3.41 21.83 17.24
CA ILE A 58 2.48 21.63 16.12
C ILE A 58 3.06 22.31 14.88
N LEU A 59 3.27 21.56 13.81
CA LEU A 59 3.93 22.04 12.60
C LEU A 59 2.99 22.53 11.51
N PHE A 60 1.73 22.09 11.52
CA PHE A 60 0.77 22.46 10.47
C PHE A 60 -0.04 23.69 10.88
N ASP A 61 0.14 24.79 10.15
CA ASP A 61 -0.59 26.04 10.32
C ASP A 61 -0.93 26.63 8.94
N ALA A 62 -2.17 26.41 8.48
CA ALA A 62 -2.62 26.85 7.16
C ALA A 62 -2.55 28.37 6.98
N ALA A 63 -2.65 29.17 8.05
CA ALA A 63 -2.62 30.64 7.94
C ALA A 63 -1.25 31.16 7.47
N LYS A 64 -0.18 30.37 7.66
CA LYS A 64 1.19 30.69 7.24
C LYS A 64 1.53 30.24 5.83
N LEU A 65 0.69 29.41 5.19
CA LEU A 65 0.96 28.87 3.86
C LEU A 65 0.46 29.83 2.78
N LYS A 66 1.37 30.40 1.98
CA LYS A 66 1.03 31.44 0.99
C LYS A 66 1.32 31.01 -0.45
N THR A 67 2.38 30.23 -0.64
CA THR A 67 2.85 29.77 -1.95
C THR A 67 2.62 28.28 -2.14
N GLU A 68 2.57 27.81 -3.40
CA GLU A 68 2.48 26.37 -3.70
C GLU A 68 3.62 25.58 -3.03
N ALA A 69 4.83 26.15 -2.96
CA ALA A 69 5.97 25.52 -2.29
C ALA A 69 5.73 25.36 -0.77
N ASP A 70 5.10 26.34 -0.12
CA ASP A 70 4.73 26.23 1.30
C ASP A 70 3.74 25.09 1.52
N TRP A 71 2.73 24.99 0.66
CA TRP A 71 1.72 23.94 0.72
C TRP A 71 2.31 22.54 0.46
N ILE A 72 3.21 22.41 -0.51
CA ILE A 72 3.92 21.15 -0.79
C ILE A 72 4.77 20.73 0.43
N LYS A 73 5.50 21.67 1.03
CA LYS A 73 6.31 21.39 2.23
C LYS A 73 5.45 21.01 3.43
N ALA A 74 4.32 21.68 3.62
CA ALA A 74 3.35 21.31 4.65
C ALA A 74 2.74 19.92 4.39
N GLY A 75 2.51 19.57 3.11
CA GLY A 75 2.05 18.25 2.71
C GLY A 75 3.03 17.13 3.02
N GLU A 76 4.34 17.38 2.86
CA GLU A 76 5.38 16.43 3.28
C GLU A 76 5.32 16.17 4.80
N ILE A 77 5.12 17.22 5.60
CA ILE A 77 4.96 17.08 7.05
C ILE A 77 3.74 16.21 7.38
N VAL A 78 2.61 16.41 6.68
CA VAL A 78 1.41 15.57 6.84
C VAL A 78 1.67 14.13 6.40
N PHE A 79 2.45 13.92 5.35
CA PHE A 79 2.85 12.59 4.85
C PHE A 79 3.69 11.82 5.88
N ASP A 80 4.59 12.53 6.57
CA ASP A 80 5.50 11.98 7.58
C ASP A 80 4.85 11.75 8.95
N ALA A 81 3.72 12.41 9.23
CA ALA A 81 3.11 12.40 10.55
C ALA A 81 2.51 11.02 10.93
N PRO A 82 2.81 10.49 12.12
CA PRO A 82 2.17 9.27 12.61
C PRO A 82 0.69 9.51 12.93
N LEU A 83 -0.16 8.52 12.66
CA LEU A 83 -1.60 8.61 12.91
C LEU A 83 -1.99 8.21 14.32
N GLY A 84 -1.39 7.12 14.81
CA GLY A 84 -1.54 6.62 16.16
C GLY A 84 -0.18 6.57 16.83
N SER A 85 -0.15 6.81 18.13
CA SER A 85 1.07 6.73 18.91
C SER A 85 0.78 6.18 20.30
N GLY A 86 1.76 5.48 20.87
CA GLY A 86 1.72 4.92 22.21
C GLY A 86 2.99 5.24 22.97
N PRO A 87 2.98 5.13 24.32
CA PRO A 87 4.14 5.46 25.13
C PRO A 87 5.34 4.57 24.79
N VAL A 88 6.52 5.16 24.72
CA VAL A 88 7.78 4.42 24.59
C VAL A 88 8.15 3.85 25.96
N THR A 89 8.41 2.56 25.99
CA THR A 89 8.93 1.82 27.16
C THR A 89 10.14 1.00 26.74
N GLU A 90 10.85 0.41 27.70
CA GLU A 90 11.94 -0.53 27.39
C GLU A 90 11.44 -1.78 26.66
N ALA A 91 10.17 -2.14 26.83
CA ALA A 91 9.54 -3.29 26.20
C ALA A 91 9.03 -3.01 24.78
N THR A 92 8.99 -1.74 24.35
CA THR A 92 8.58 -1.33 23.00
C THR A 92 9.39 -2.09 21.95
N ASP A 93 8.72 -2.71 20.98
CA ASP A 93 9.35 -3.63 20.05
C ASP A 93 10.54 -3.01 19.29
N GLU A 94 10.37 -1.78 18.79
CA GLU A 94 11.38 -0.99 18.07
C GLU A 94 12.59 -0.58 18.94
N ARG A 95 12.55 -0.87 20.25
CA ARG A 95 13.70 -0.72 21.18
C ARG A 95 14.51 -2.00 21.35
N THR A 96 14.10 -3.11 20.74
CA THR A 96 14.71 -4.43 20.99
C THR A 96 15.45 -4.99 19.77
N ASN A 97 16.62 -5.59 20.00
CA ASN A 97 17.36 -6.29 18.94
C ASN A 97 16.59 -7.49 18.37
N ALA A 98 15.78 -8.15 19.21
CA ALA A 98 14.96 -9.30 18.82
C ALA A 98 13.97 -8.93 17.72
N TYR A 99 13.33 -7.76 17.82
CA TYR A 99 12.41 -7.25 16.82
C TYR A 99 13.07 -7.12 15.43
N TYR A 100 14.13 -6.32 15.31
CA TYR A 100 14.80 -6.09 14.02
C TYR A 100 15.40 -7.38 13.43
N LYS A 101 15.94 -8.26 14.29
CA LYS A 101 16.44 -9.57 13.85
C LYS A 101 15.33 -10.45 13.28
N LYS A 102 14.14 -10.44 13.90
CA LYS A 102 13.03 -11.31 13.51
C LYS A 102 12.31 -10.79 12.26
N ILE A 103 12.04 -9.49 12.18
CA ILE A 103 11.24 -8.94 11.07
C ILE A 103 12.09 -8.64 9.83
N ALA A 104 13.39 -8.40 10.01
CA ALA A 104 14.34 -8.06 8.95
C ALA A 104 13.84 -6.90 8.07
N THR A 105 13.33 -5.84 8.71
CA THR A 105 12.91 -4.63 8.01
C THR A 105 14.12 -3.87 7.48
N PRO A 106 14.08 -3.32 6.25
CA PRO A 106 15.13 -2.46 5.73
C PRO A 106 15.31 -1.18 6.55
N LEU A 107 16.57 -0.82 6.84
CA LEU A 107 16.95 0.39 7.58
C LEU A 107 17.84 1.27 6.71
N THR A 108 17.82 2.58 6.94
CA THR A 108 18.73 3.51 6.27
C THR A 108 20.20 3.22 6.63
N LYS A 109 21.15 3.87 5.94
CA LYS A 109 22.59 3.77 6.27
C LYS A 109 22.89 4.09 7.74
N GLU A 110 22.14 5.04 8.29
CA GLU A 110 22.24 5.51 9.68
C GLU A 110 21.51 4.58 10.66
N GLY A 111 20.83 3.53 10.19
CA GLY A 111 20.07 2.61 11.02
C GLY A 111 18.70 3.15 11.44
N ILE A 112 18.13 4.08 10.66
CA ILE A 112 16.79 4.63 10.91
C ILE A 112 15.74 3.68 10.34
N ASP A 113 14.69 3.42 11.12
CA ASP A 113 13.47 2.81 10.63
C ASP A 113 12.56 3.90 10.03
N PRO A 114 12.33 3.92 8.71
CA PRO A 114 11.47 4.93 8.09
C PRO A 114 9.99 4.75 8.44
N SER A 115 9.57 3.60 8.95
CA SER A 115 8.17 3.23 9.13
C SER A 115 7.54 3.76 10.42
N SER A 116 8.38 4.04 11.43
CA SER A 116 7.97 4.54 12.73
C SER A 116 8.60 5.90 13.03
N ARG A 117 7.92 6.69 13.88
CA ARG A 117 8.36 8.01 14.31
C ARG A 117 8.14 8.19 15.80
N TYR A 118 9.08 8.85 16.46
CA TYR A 118 8.83 9.41 17.79
C TYR A 118 8.05 10.71 17.67
N VAL A 119 7.18 10.99 18.64
CA VAL A 119 6.40 12.22 18.74
C VAL A 119 6.28 12.65 20.20
N ILE A 120 6.33 13.97 20.42
CA ILE A 120 6.16 14.58 21.75
C ILE A 120 4.86 15.38 21.73
N ARG A 121 3.83 14.86 22.40
CA ARG A 121 2.52 15.54 22.57
C ARG A 121 2.39 16.19 23.93
N GLU A 122 3.16 15.71 24.90
CA GLU A 122 3.29 16.25 26.25
C GLU A 122 4.77 16.21 26.63
N LYS A 123 5.29 17.30 27.19
CA LYS A 123 6.68 17.38 27.61
C LYS A 123 7.01 16.24 28.59
N GLY A 124 8.16 15.61 28.41
CA GLY A 124 8.59 14.46 29.22
C GLY A 124 8.01 13.11 28.78
N LYS A 125 7.02 13.08 27.88
CA LYS A 125 6.43 11.84 27.35
C LYS A 125 6.83 11.62 25.91
N VAL A 126 7.69 10.63 25.69
CA VAL A 126 8.04 10.17 24.35
C VAL A 126 7.03 9.11 23.93
N GLU A 127 6.36 9.36 22.81
CA GLU A 127 5.49 8.38 22.17
C GLU A 127 6.13 7.91 20.86
N ILE A 128 5.86 6.66 20.47
CA ILE A 128 6.21 6.11 19.16
C ILE A 128 4.92 5.83 18.39
N GLY A 129 4.93 6.12 17.10
CA GLY A 129 3.78 5.95 16.25
C GLY A 129 4.13 5.61 14.81
N GLY A 130 3.12 5.12 14.10
CA GLY A 130 3.19 4.77 12.69
C GLY A 130 1.82 4.96 12.02
N GLY A 131 1.59 4.24 10.92
CA GLY A 131 0.34 4.27 10.19
C GLY A 131 0.11 5.52 9.33
N GLY A 132 1.06 6.45 9.31
CA GLY A 132 1.08 7.57 8.35
C GLY A 132 1.40 7.10 6.93
N CYS A 133 1.30 7.99 5.95
CA CYS A 133 1.63 7.64 4.56
C CYS A 133 3.09 7.19 4.43
N VAL A 134 4.01 7.85 5.15
CA VAL A 134 5.44 7.50 5.20
C VAL A 134 5.70 6.08 5.67
N SER A 135 4.83 5.54 6.52
CA SER A 135 4.95 4.18 7.02
C SER A 135 4.93 3.22 5.83
N CYS A 136 3.86 3.23 5.03
CA CYS A 136 3.72 2.28 3.92
C CYS A 136 4.48 2.71 2.66
N HIS A 137 4.57 4.00 2.36
CA HIS A 137 5.02 4.51 1.06
C HIS A 137 6.46 5.05 1.11
N THR A 138 7.35 4.38 1.82
CA THR A 138 8.78 4.71 1.85
C THR A 138 9.62 3.48 1.54
N ARG A 139 10.53 3.60 0.58
CA ARG A 139 11.44 2.51 0.23
C ARG A 139 12.85 2.83 0.69
N VAL A 140 13.49 1.86 1.32
CA VAL A 140 14.94 1.84 1.54
C VAL A 140 15.61 0.97 0.48
N MET A 141 16.52 1.54 -0.28
CA MET A 141 17.28 0.85 -1.32
C MET A 141 18.41 0.00 -0.71
N PRO A 142 18.99 -0.96 -1.45
CA PRO A 142 20.09 -1.79 -0.93
C PRO A 142 21.31 -1.00 -0.45
N ASP A 143 21.55 0.18 -1.01
CA ASP A 143 22.61 1.08 -0.55
C ASP A 143 22.22 1.89 0.70
N GLY A 144 20.98 1.77 1.20
CA GLY A 144 20.46 2.49 2.36
C GLY A 144 19.86 3.86 2.05
N THR A 145 19.77 4.26 0.76
CA THR A 145 19.07 5.49 0.35
C THR A 145 17.55 5.35 0.47
N VAL A 146 16.86 6.47 0.74
CA VAL A 146 15.42 6.50 0.96
C VAL A 146 14.70 7.12 -0.23
N ILE A 147 13.63 6.48 -0.70
CA ILE A 147 12.73 7.00 -1.72
C ILE A 147 11.33 7.14 -1.11
N LYS A 148 10.95 8.38 -0.78
CA LYS A 148 9.59 8.68 -0.33
C LYS A 148 8.60 8.61 -1.49
N GLY A 149 7.40 8.14 -1.21
CA GLY A 149 6.34 7.92 -2.17
C GLY A 149 6.50 6.66 -3.02
N ALA A 150 7.62 5.94 -2.96
CA ALA A 150 7.79 4.69 -3.72
C ALA A 150 6.88 3.56 -3.21
N GLN A 151 6.87 2.42 -3.93
CA GLN A 151 6.45 1.15 -3.35
C GLN A 151 7.37 0.85 -2.16
N GLY A 152 6.85 1.08 -0.95
CA GLY A 152 7.64 0.94 0.26
C GLY A 152 8.02 -0.51 0.53
N ASN A 153 9.02 -0.70 1.38
CA ASN A 153 9.50 -2.01 1.81
C ASN A 153 9.70 -2.19 3.32
N PRO A 154 9.08 -1.43 4.25
CA PRO A 154 9.06 -1.87 5.63
C PRO A 154 8.29 -3.18 5.78
N ALA A 155 8.73 -4.00 6.74
CA ALA A 155 8.17 -5.33 6.97
C ALA A 155 6.91 -5.29 7.87
N PHE A 156 5.87 -4.54 7.45
CA PHE A 156 4.65 -4.30 8.25
C PHE A 156 4.01 -5.56 8.80
N ASP A 157 3.70 -6.53 7.94
CA ASP A 157 3.04 -7.76 8.36
C ASP A 157 3.90 -8.57 9.33
N ARG A 158 5.23 -8.57 9.16
CA ARG A 158 6.13 -9.24 10.09
C ARG A 158 6.20 -8.54 11.44
N SER A 159 6.18 -7.20 11.45
CA SER A 159 6.05 -6.41 12.68
C SER A 159 4.74 -6.71 13.39
N PHE A 160 3.65 -6.78 12.63
CA PHE A 160 2.33 -7.09 13.16
C PHE A 160 2.28 -8.52 13.75
N ALA A 161 2.85 -9.50 13.05
CA ALA A 161 2.98 -10.88 13.53
C ALA A 161 3.81 -10.97 14.82
N PHE A 162 4.95 -10.27 14.89
CA PHE A 162 5.81 -10.24 16.07
C PHE A 162 5.08 -9.70 17.31
N SER A 163 4.33 -8.61 17.14
CA SER A 163 3.55 -8.01 18.21
C SER A 163 2.43 -8.95 18.69
N MET A 164 1.72 -9.60 17.75
CA MET A 164 0.68 -10.59 18.09
C MET A 164 1.22 -11.76 18.90
N GLU A 165 2.41 -12.30 18.56
CA GLU A 165 3.03 -13.41 19.30
C GLU A 165 3.33 -13.06 20.77
N ARG A 166 3.48 -11.77 21.09
CA ARG A 166 3.83 -11.29 22.42
C ARG A 166 2.65 -10.78 23.24
N GLY A 167 1.62 -10.26 22.58
CA GLY A 167 0.56 -9.48 23.23
C GLY A 167 -0.85 -10.05 23.13
N ASN A 168 -1.15 -10.87 22.11
CA ASN A 168 -2.53 -11.25 21.80
C ASN A 168 -2.79 -12.73 22.07
N ASN A 169 -4.00 -13.03 22.56
CA ASN A 169 -4.50 -14.39 22.52
C ASN A 169 -5.06 -14.72 21.11
N VAL A 170 -5.34 -16.01 20.88
CA VAL A 170 -5.85 -16.48 19.58
C VAL A 170 -7.18 -15.82 19.21
N LYS A 171 -8.09 -15.62 20.17
CA LYS A 171 -9.43 -15.07 19.93
C LYS A 171 -9.35 -13.60 19.54
N ASP A 172 -8.57 -12.80 20.27
CA ASP A 172 -8.35 -11.38 19.93
C ASP A 172 -7.72 -11.24 18.54
N SER A 173 -6.78 -12.13 18.20
CA SER A 173 -6.15 -12.16 16.89
C SER A 173 -7.15 -12.52 15.79
N GLN A 174 -8.01 -13.51 16.02
CA GLN A 174 -9.08 -13.88 15.10
C GLN A 174 -10.06 -12.72 14.90
N ASP A 175 -10.53 -12.09 15.97
CA ASP A 175 -11.48 -10.98 15.89
C ASP A 175 -10.86 -9.78 15.16
N PHE A 176 -9.56 -9.53 15.34
CA PHE A 176 -8.85 -8.50 14.60
C PHE A 176 -8.71 -8.83 13.10
N GLN A 177 -8.45 -10.09 12.72
CA GLN A 177 -8.50 -10.49 11.31
C GLN A 177 -9.89 -10.25 10.72
N ARG A 178 -10.96 -10.54 11.47
CA ARG A 178 -12.35 -10.30 11.04
C ARG A 178 -12.62 -8.82 10.84
N PHE A 179 -12.17 -7.98 11.77
CA PHE A 179 -12.22 -6.53 11.67
C PHE A 179 -11.47 -6.01 10.41
N LEU A 180 -10.28 -6.53 10.14
CA LEU A 180 -9.45 -6.07 9.02
C LEU A 180 -9.94 -6.56 7.65
N PHE A 181 -10.47 -7.77 7.51
CA PHE A 181 -10.71 -8.37 6.18
C PHE A 181 -12.11 -8.96 5.97
N GLY A 182 -13.00 -8.92 6.97
CA GLY A 182 -14.33 -9.52 6.87
C GLY A 182 -15.14 -9.01 5.69
N ALA A 183 -15.66 -9.93 4.88
CA ALA A 183 -16.54 -9.64 3.74
C ALA A 183 -17.69 -10.67 3.68
N PRO A 184 -18.56 -10.71 4.71
CA PRO A 184 -19.50 -11.83 4.92
C PRO A 184 -20.59 -11.99 3.86
N TRP A 185 -20.82 -10.99 3.02
CA TRP A 185 -21.77 -11.08 1.90
C TRP A 185 -21.25 -12.00 0.78
N ILE A 186 -19.93 -12.16 0.66
CA ILE A 186 -19.30 -13.04 -0.33
C ILE A 186 -19.51 -14.50 0.10
N LYS A 187 -19.87 -15.36 -0.85
CA LYS A 187 -20.16 -16.78 -0.60
C LYS A 187 -19.24 -17.70 -1.42
N PRO A 188 -18.53 -18.66 -0.78
CA PRO A 188 -18.40 -18.82 0.67
C PRO A 188 -17.69 -17.62 1.34
N ASP A 189 -17.89 -17.43 2.65
CA ASP A 189 -17.22 -16.35 3.40
C ASP A 189 -15.69 -16.51 3.25
N PRO A 190 -14.97 -15.48 2.75
CA PRO A 190 -13.52 -15.55 2.54
C PRO A 190 -12.71 -15.83 3.82
N GLN A 191 -13.33 -15.67 5.00
CA GLN A 191 -12.74 -15.97 6.31
C GLN A 191 -13.46 -17.10 7.05
N ALA A 192 -14.15 -18.00 6.35
CA ALA A 192 -14.86 -19.13 6.97
C ALA A 192 -13.94 -20.11 7.75
N ASP A 193 -12.63 -20.04 7.56
CA ASP A 193 -11.65 -20.85 8.30
C ASP A 193 -11.12 -20.17 9.57
N LEU A 194 -11.41 -18.89 9.77
CA LEU A 194 -10.74 -18.05 10.77
C LEU A 194 -10.83 -18.59 12.20
N GLU A 195 -12.00 -19.07 12.61
CA GLU A 195 -12.23 -19.63 13.95
C GLU A 195 -11.41 -20.92 14.22
N ARG A 196 -10.97 -21.61 13.15
CA ARG A 196 -10.16 -22.83 13.24
C ARG A 196 -8.66 -22.55 13.23
N LEU A 197 -8.23 -21.32 12.91
CA LEU A 197 -6.81 -20.98 12.85
C LEU A 197 -6.22 -20.82 14.24
N SER A 198 -5.08 -21.44 14.48
CA SER A 198 -4.27 -21.19 15.68
C SER A 198 -3.61 -19.82 15.59
N LEU A 199 -3.10 -19.30 16.72
CA LEU A 199 -2.29 -18.08 16.71
C LEU A 199 -1.07 -18.21 15.80
N ALA A 200 -0.44 -19.40 15.77
CA ALA A 200 0.70 -19.69 14.91
C ALA A 200 0.32 -19.65 13.41
N ASP A 201 -0.89 -20.09 13.04
CA ASP A 201 -1.37 -19.98 11.66
C ASP A 201 -1.62 -18.52 11.27
N ILE A 202 -2.18 -17.72 12.17
CA ILE A 202 -2.44 -16.29 11.93
C ILE A 202 -1.12 -15.53 11.78
N THR A 203 -0.18 -15.69 12.72
CA THR A 203 1.13 -15.02 12.65
C THR A 203 1.94 -15.55 11.47
N GLY A 204 1.86 -16.85 11.18
CA GLY A 204 2.47 -17.48 10.01
C GLY A 204 2.00 -16.89 8.68
N ARG A 205 0.70 -16.60 8.53
CA ARG A 205 0.15 -15.87 7.36
C ARG A 205 0.82 -14.52 7.16
N HIS A 206 0.95 -13.74 8.22
CA HIS A 206 1.58 -12.42 8.15
C HIS A 206 3.11 -12.51 7.92
N TYR A 207 3.80 -13.44 8.56
CA TYR A 207 5.24 -13.64 8.32
C TYR A 207 5.57 -14.05 6.88
N ALA A 208 4.65 -14.75 6.20
CA ALA A 208 4.79 -15.14 4.80
C ALA A 208 4.70 -13.95 3.82
N ILE A 209 4.25 -12.78 4.27
CA ILE A 209 4.13 -11.58 3.42
C ILE A 209 5.49 -10.88 3.35
N PRO A 210 6.07 -10.73 2.14
CA PRO A 210 7.36 -10.08 1.99
C PRO A 210 7.24 -8.54 2.02
N PRO A 211 8.31 -7.83 2.41
CA PRO A 211 8.46 -6.40 2.16
C PRO A 211 8.04 -5.98 0.74
N GLY A 212 7.32 -4.86 0.61
CA GLY A 212 6.75 -4.43 -0.68
C GLY A 212 5.31 -4.87 -0.93
N VAL A 213 4.79 -5.73 -0.05
CA VAL A 213 3.43 -6.26 -0.06
C VAL A 213 2.87 -6.06 1.34
N LEU A 214 1.55 -5.85 1.45
CA LEU A 214 0.88 -5.79 2.75
C LEU A 214 -0.48 -6.48 2.75
N ALA A 215 -0.89 -7.04 3.89
CA ALA A 215 -2.29 -7.38 4.14
C ALA A 215 -3.09 -6.12 4.46
N ARG A 216 -3.37 -5.30 3.44
CA ARG A 216 -4.07 -4.03 3.60
C ARG A 216 -5.48 -4.25 4.14
N HIS A 217 -5.94 -3.40 5.05
CA HIS A 217 -7.33 -3.44 5.51
C HIS A 217 -8.30 -3.47 4.30
N GLY A 218 -9.36 -4.27 4.40
CA GLY A 218 -10.31 -4.51 3.32
C GLY A 218 -9.81 -5.46 2.23
N THR A 219 -8.57 -5.98 2.32
CA THR A 219 -8.04 -7.03 1.42
C THR A 219 -8.03 -8.41 2.11
N SER A 220 -6.88 -9.06 2.25
CA SER A 220 -6.72 -10.36 2.91
C SER A 220 -5.26 -10.61 3.30
N SER A 221 -5.02 -11.32 4.40
CA SER A 221 -3.68 -11.87 4.73
C SER A 221 -3.31 -13.11 3.89
N ALA A 222 -4.29 -13.76 3.25
CA ALA A 222 -4.04 -14.87 2.32
C ALA A 222 -3.78 -14.37 0.88
N TYR A 223 -4.36 -13.23 0.50
CA TYR A 223 -4.22 -12.59 -0.81
C TYR A 223 -3.83 -11.11 -0.64
N PRO A 224 -2.63 -10.87 -0.09
CA PRO A 224 -2.17 -9.52 0.21
C PRO A 224 -1.91 -8.75 -1.09
N VAL A 225 -1.70 -7.45 -0.98
CA VAL A 225 -1.55 -6.57 -2.14
C VAL A 225 -0.21 -5.85 -2.13
N GLN A 226 0.39 -5.71 -3.30
CA GLN A 226 1.58 -4.89 -3.50
C GLN A 226 1.28 -3.44 -3.10
N ILE A 227 2.12 -2.87 -2.23
CA ILE A 227 2.04 -1.45 -1.85
C ILE A 227 2.09 -0.61 -3.14
N PRO A 228 1.15 0.32 -3.37
CA PRO A 228 1.23 1.21 -4.52
C PRO A 228 2.44 2.15 -4.44
N ASP A 229 3.19 2.27 -5.52
CA ASP A 229 4.03 3.44 -5.75
C ASP A 229 3.12 4.67 -5.88
N LEU A 230 3.42 5.80 -5.25
CA LEU A 230 2.71 7.08 -5.32
C LEU A 230 3.40 8.09 -6.25
N ILE A 231 4.62 7.84 -6.68
CA ILE A 231 5.34 8.74 -7.60
C ILE A 231 4.59 8.82 -8.94
N GLY A 232 4.20 10.04 -9.34
CA GLY A 232 3.37 10.25 -10.54
C GLY A 232 1.89 9.90 -10.35
N VAL A 233 1.39 9.84 -9.11
CA VAL A 233 -0.03 9.51 -8.83
C VAL A 233 -1.02 10.46 -9.50
N LYS A 234 -0.64 11.74 -9.72
CA LYS A 234 -1.46 12.75 -10.41
C LYS A 234 -1.99 12.27 -11.77
N GLU A 235 -1.23 11.42 -12.46
CA GLU A 235 -1.52 10.99 -13.83
C GLU A 235 -2.28 9.65 -13.89
N ARG A 236 -2.79 9.15 -12.75
CA ARG A 236 -3.44 7.83 -12.66
C ARG A 236 -4.95 7.99 -12.56
N LYS A 237 -5.71 7.26 -13.37
CA LYS A 237 -7.18 7.35 -13.38
C LYS A 237 -7.84 6.53 -12.27
N TYR A 238 -7.21 5.43 -11.89
CA TYR A 238 -7.70 4.48 -10.90
C TYR A 238 -6.64 4.25 -9.81
N LEU A 239 -7.04 4.29 -8.54
CA LEU A 239 -6.19 3.93 -7.39
C LEU A 239 -6.58 2.56 -6.84
N ASP A 240 -5.77 2.03 -5.92
CA ASP A 240 -5.76 0.61 -5.52
C ASP A 240 -5.38 -0.33 -6.68
N ARG A 241 -5.01 -1.57 -6.36
CA ARG A 241 -4.73 -2.57 -7.41
C ARG A 241 -5.97 -2.94 -8.19
N THR A 242 -7.10 -3.01 -7.50
CA THR A 242 -8.41 -3.36 -8.05
C THR A 242 -9.08 -2.20 -8.78
N GLY A 243 -8.47 -1.01 -8.79
CA GLY A 243 -9.07 0.18 -9.40
C GLY A 243 -10.29 0.70 -8.66
N LEU A 244 -10.42 0.40 -7.35
CA LEU A 244 -11.55 0.77 -6.50
C LEU A 244 -11.86 2.27 -6.58
N GLN A 245 -10.84 3.11 -6.45
CA GLN A 245 -11.05 4.55 -6.35
C GLN A 245 -10.87 5.23 -7.71
N LEU A 246 -11.84 6.06 -8.11
CA LEU A 246 -11.69 6.98 -9.23
C LEU A 246 -10.83 8.19 -8.81
N HIS A 247 -9.92 8.60 -9.70
CA HIS A 247 -9.05 9.75 -9.50
C HIS A 247 -9.15 10.69 -10.69
N ARG A 248 -10.03 11.69 -10.59
CA ARG A 248 -10.27 12.70 -11.64
C ARG A 248 -9.71 14.06 -11.28
N SER A 249 -9.50 14.31 -9.98
CA SER A 249 -9.12 15.62 -9.45
C SER A 249 -8.37 15.54 -8.13
N ALA A 250 -7.83 16.67 -7.67
CA ALA A 250 -7.29 16.81 -6.32
C ALA A 250 -8.34 16.50 -5.24
N VAL A 251 -9.62 16.83 -5.46
CA VAL A 251 -10.71 16.55 -4.51
C VAL A 251 -10.90 15.03 -4.33
N ASP A 252 -10.81 14.25 -5.41
CA ASP A 252 -10.88 12.78 -5.30
C ASP A 252 -9.69 12.23 -4.51
N MET A 253 -8.48 12.78 -4.71
CA MET A 253 -7.30 12.39 -3.93
C MET A 253 -7.44 12.74 -2.44
N MET A 254 -7.97 13.93 -2.12
CA MET A 254 -8.27 14.34 -0.74
C MET A 254 -9.26 13.38 -0.07
N ARG A 255 -10.35 13.02 -0.76
CA ARG A 255 -11.34 12.04 -0.27
C ARG A 255 -10.72 10.67 -0.07
N TYR A 256 -9.93 10.19 -1.02
CA TYR A 256 -9.23 8.91 -0.91
C TYR A 256 -8.26 8.91 0.27
N ALA A 257 -7.51 9.98 0.50
CA ALA A 257 -6.63 10.11 1.66
C ALA A 257 -7.43 10.13 2.97
N ALA A 258 -8.55 10.84 3.04
CA ALA A 258 -9.43 10.84 4.22
C ALA A 258 -9.98 9.43 4.53
N LEU A 259 -10.42 8.69 3.52
CA LEU A 259 -10.90 7.31 3.65
C LEU A 259 -9.78 6.40 4.17
N ASN A 260 -8.63 6.38 3.52
CA ASN A 260 -7.54 5.46 3.85
C ASN A 260 -6.77 5.79 5.14
N GLN A 261 -7.04 6.94 5.75
CA GLN A 261 -6.45 7.37 7.02
C GLN A 261 -7.44 7.28 8.19
N GLY A 262 -8.41 6.36 8.07
CA GLY A 262 -9.26 5.88 9.16
C GLY A 262 -10.77 5.93 8.90
N ALA A 263 -11.23 6.75 7.95
CA ALA A 263 -12.68 6.92 7.73
C ALA A 263 -13.32 5.73 6.99
N ASP A 264 -12.54 4.92 6.28
CA ASP A 264 -13.04 3.73 5.59
C ASP A 264 -13.52 2.63 6.55
N PHE A 265 -12.88 2.50 7.73
CA PHE A 265 -13.36 1.64 8.80
C PHE A 265 -14.75 2.03 9.32
N LEU A 266 -15.17 3.29 9.13
CA LEU A 266 -16.50 3.76 9.52
C LEU A 266 -17.57 3.45 8.46
N SER A 267 -17.21 2.77 7.37
CA SER A 267 -18.13 2.45 6.27
C SER A 267 -18.97 1.20 6.57
N LYS A 268 -20.15 1.12 5.93
CA LYS A 268 -21.02 -0.07 5.91
C LYS A 268 -20.99 -0.73 4.54
N TYR A 269 -21.13 -2.06 4.49
CA TYR A 269 -21.08 -2.89 3.30
C TYR A 269 -22.31 -3.81 3.32
N GLY A 270 -23.39 -3.42 2.64
CA GLY A 270 -24.71 -4.01 2.89
C GLY A 270 -25.12 -3.86 4.37
N ASP A 271 -25.39 -4.99 5.03
CA ASP A 271 -25.71 -5.05 6.47
C ASP A 271 -24.47 -5.18 7.37
N PHE A 272 -23.28 -5.35 6.79
CA PHE A 272 -22.04 -5.48 7.54
C PHE A 272 -21.44 -4.11 7.86
N ALA A 273 -21.11 -3.87 9.13
CA ALA A 273 -20.43 -2.66 9.58
C ALA A 273 -19.16 -3.02 10.33
N VAL A 274 -18.04 -2.39 9.98
CA VAL A 274 -16.71 -2.78 10.48
C VAL A 274 -16.55 -2.49 11.97
N PHE A 275 -17.05 -1.33 12.41
CA PHE A 275 -17.02 -0.88 13.80
C PHE A 275 -18.29 -1.26 14.60
N GLY A 276 -19.09 -2.19 14.10
CA GLY A 276 -20.38 -2.56 14.69
C GLY A 276 -21.56 -1.75 14.13
N SER A 277 -22.78 -2.06 14.58
CA SER A 277 -24.03 -1.51 14.02
C SER A 277 -24.15 0.01 14.15
N GLU A 278 -23.61 0.56 15.25
CA GLU A 278 -23.60 1.98 15.57
C GLU A 278 -22.23 2.60 15.30
N LEU A 279 -22.22 3.82 14.75
CA LEU A 279 -20.99 4.58 14.59
C LEU A 279 -20.48 5.05 15.96
N PRO A 280 -19.15 5.10 16.18
CA PRO A 280 -18.61 5.65 17.42
C PRO A 280 -18.96 7.14 17.58
N ASP A 281 -18.76 7.69 18.78
CA ASP A 281 -18.93 9.12 18.99
C ASP A 281 -17.90 9.91 18.15
N PRO A 282 -18.33 10.76 17.19
CA PRO A 282 -17.41 11.49 16.32
C PRO A 282 -16.49 12.45 17.09
N THR A 283 -16.92 12.94 18.26
CA THR A 283 -16.11 13.86 19.08
C THR A 283 -14.88 13.19 19.71
N LYS A 284 -14.87 11.85 19.75
CA LYS A 284 -13.75 11.01 20.23
C LYS A 284 -12.89 10.45 19.09
N GLN A 285 -13.28 10.72 17.85
CA GLN A 285 -12.49 10.38 16.67
C GLN A 285 -11.63 11.57 16.25
N THR A 286 -10.78 11.38 15.25
CA THR A 286 -10.05 12.49 14.64
C THR A 286 -10.04 12.36 13.13
N ARG A 287 -9.88 13.50 12.45
CA ARG A 287 -9.75 13.57 10.98
C ARG A 287 -8.65 14.51 10.56
N TYR A 288 -8.27 14.47 9.29
CA TYR A 288 -7.55 15.57 8.68
C TYR A 288 -8.50 16.75 8.39
N SER A 289 -7.96 17.97 8.39
CA SER A 289 -8.66 19.14 7.84
C SER A 289 -8.58 19.17 6.31
N ASP A 290 -9.41 19.99 5.69
CA ASP A 290 -9.40 20.13 4.22
C ASP A 290 -8.07 20.74 3.75
N GLU A 291 -7.49 21.66 4.53
CA GLU A 291 -6.17 22.23 4.29
C GLU A 291 -5.06 21.19 4.40
N GLN A 292 -5.12 20.29 5.41
CA GLN A 292 -4.16 19.20 5.57
C GLN A 292 -4.23 18.22 4.38
N LEU A 293 -5.44 17.85 3.96
CA LEU A 293 -5.67 16.97 2.81
C LEU A 293 -5.22 17.63 1.50
N TYR A 294 -5.47 18.93 1.35
CA TYR A 294 -5.04 19.70 0.19
C TYR A 294 -3.50 19.77 0.12
N ALA A 295 -2.84 20.12 1.22
CA ALA A 295 -1.38 20.13 1.34
C ALA A 295 -0.78 18.76 0.99
N LEU A 296 -1.31 17.69 1.60
CA LEU A 296 -0.89 16.31 1.32
C LEU A 296 -1.06 15.97 -0.17
N THR A 297 -2.19 16.34 -0.78
CA THR A 297 -2.44 16.10 -2.20
C THR A 297 -1.43 16.80 -3.09
N LEU A 298 -1.10 18.07 -2.79
CA LEU A 298 -0.07 18.81 -3.53
C LEU A 298 1.31 18.15 -3.41
N TYR A 299 1.68 17.72 -2.20
CA TYR A 299 2.92 16.97 -1.99
C TYR A 299 2.93 15.67 -2.81
N LEU A 300 1.87 14.85 -2.73
CA LEU A 300 1.74 13.60 -3.48
C LEU A 300 1.88 13.81 -5.00
N TYR A 301 1.37 14.92 -5.52
CA TYR A 301 1.51 15.28 -6.94
C TYR A 301 2.90 15.82 -7.30
N ALA A 302 3.61 16.40 -6.34
CA ALA A 302 4.94 16.97 -6.53
C ALA A 302 6.07 15.94 -6.41
N ILE A 303 5.85 14.78 -5.77
CA ILE A 303 6.88 13.75 -5.57
C ILE A 303 7.54 13.38 -6.89
N LYS A 304 8.88 13.49 -6.92
CA LYS A 304 9.71 13.12 -8.07
C LYS A 304 10.35 11.76 -7.87
N PRO A 305 10.53 10.97 -8.94
CA PRO A 305 11.33 9.76 -8.87
C PRO A 305 12.79 10.11 -8.55
N PRO A 306 13.54 9.18 -7.92
CA PRO A 306 14.97 9.35 -7.77
C PRO A 306 15.67 9.31 -9.14
N PRO A 307 16.89 9.85 -9.26
CA PRO A 307 17.69 9.70 -10.48
C PRO A 307 17.81 8.23 -10.89
N ASN A 308 17.46 7.91 -12.13
CA ASN A 308 17.56 6.55 -12.63
C ASN A 308 19.02 6.22 -12.97
N PRO A 309 19.66 5.21 -12.35
CA PRO A 309 21.02 4.82 -12.68
C PRO A 309 21.12 4.08 -14.02
N ASN A 310 20.01 3.59 -14.57
CA ASN A 310 19.97 2.84 -15.82
C ASN A 310 19.89 3.81 -17.01
N LYS A 311 20.84 3.70 -17.93
CA LYS A 311 20.91 4.54 -19.13
C LYS A 311 20.14 3.91 -20.29
N PHE A 312 19.61 4.77 -21.17
CA PHE A 312 19.07 4.33 -22.46
C PHE A 312 20.23 4.15 -23.46
N ASP A 313 20.86 2.96 -23.41
CA ASP A 313 21.93 2.54 -24.31
C ASP A 313 21.39 1.71 -25.50
N ASP A 314 22.29 1.16 -26.33
CA ASP A 314 21.91 0.33 -27.49
C ASP A 314 21.07 -0.90 -27.11
N LEU A 315 21.32 -1.47 -25.93
CA LEU A 315 20.56 -2.61 -25.42
C LEU A 315 19.13 -2.19 -25.04
N ALA A 316 18.98 -1.06 -24.35
CA ALA A 316 17.67 -0.48 -24.05
C ALA A 316 16.94 -0.05 -25.33
N GLN A 317 17.64 0.48 -26.33
CA GLN A 317 17.04 0.82 -27.62
C GLN A 317 16.50 -0.41 -28.34
N ARG A 318 17.24 -1.53 -28.35
CA ARG A 318 16.72 -2.82 -28.81
C ARG A 318 15.51 -3.26 -27.99
N GLY A 319 15.57 -3.12 -26.68
CA GLY A 319 14.47 -3.46 -25.76
C GLY A 319 13.19 -2.67 -26.03
N GLN A 320 13.31 -1.39 -26.40
CA GLN A 320 12.17 -0.58 -26.80
C GLN A 320 11.50 -1.11 -28.07
N LYS A 321 12.28 -1.58 -29.05
CA LYS A 321 11.73 -2.22 -30.26
C LYS A 321 11.00 -3.52 -29.91
N VAL A 322 11.58 -4.34 -29.02
CA VAL A 322 10.93 -5.56 -28.50
C VAL A 322 9.63 -5.22 -27.77
N PHE A 323 9.63 -4.19 -26.92
CA PHE A 323 8.43 -3.73 -26.22
C PHE A 323 7.29 -3.36 -27.18
N GLN A 324 7.62 -2.71 -28.31
CA GLN A 324 6.65 -2.38 -29.34
C GLN A 324 6.17 -3.62 -30.09
N SER A 325 7.07 -4.51 -30.51
CA SER A 325 6.74 -5.70 -31.29
C SER A 325 5.94 -6.74 -30.51
N GLN A 326 6.14 -6.80 -29.18
CA GLN A 326 5.38 -7.67 -28.26
C GLN A 326 4.04 -7.06 -27.83
N ALA A 327 3.59 -5.98 -28.48
CA ALA A 327 2.35 -5.27 -28.20
C ALA A 327 2.20 -4.76 -26.75
N CYS A 328 3.30 -4.66 -25.99
CA CYS A 328 3.26 -4.20 -24.60
C CYS A 328 2.65 -2.79 -24.48
N ALA A 329 2.88 -1.93 -25.48
CA ALA A 329 2.36 -0.57 -25.56
C ALA A 329 0.82 -0.48 -25.65
N GLY A 330 0.11 -1.56 -26.00
CA GLY A 330 -1.37 -1.57 -26.03
C GLY A 330 -2.00 -1.45 -24.63
N CYS A 331 -1.31 -1.99 -23.62
CA CYS A 331 -1.69 -1.86 -22.21
C CYS A 331 -0.80 -0.84 -21.49
N HIS A 332 0.52 -0.92 -21.69
CA HIS A 332 1.51 -0.06 -21.05
C HIS A 332 1.90 1.11 -21.96
N THR A 333 0.93 1.95 -22.31
CA THR A 333 1.07 3.02 -23.30
C THR A 333 1.96 4.18 -22.81
N PRO A 334 3.03 4.58 -23.55
CA PRO A 334 3.79 5.79 -23.26
C PRO A 334 2.95 7.09 -23.34
N PRO A 335 3.34 8.19 -22.66
CA PRO A 335 4.52 8.35 -21.81
C PRO A 335 4.32 7.88 -20.36
N LEU A 336 3.11 7.47 -19.99
CA LEU A 336 2.77 7.02 -18.64
C LEU A 336 3.13 5.54 -18.41
N TYR A 337 3.36 4.80 -19.50
CA TYR A 337 3.52 3.34 -19.52
C TYR A 337 2.38 2.60 -18.83
N THR A 338 1.19 3.16 -18.97
CA THR A 338 -0.12 2.61 -18.63
C THR A 338 -1.14 3.35 -19.50
N ASN A 339 -2.14 2.63 -19.99
CA ASN A 339 -3.29 3.23 -20.65
C ASN A 339 -4.37 3.70 -19.66
N ASN A 340 -4.11 3.59 -18.34
CA ASN A 340 -5.05 3.95 -17.28
C ASN A 340 -6.39 3.19 -17.34
N LYS A 341 -6.41 1.99 -17.92
CA LYS A 341 -7.62 1.16 -18.05
C LYS A 341 -7.68 0.05 -17.01
N LEU A 342 -8.86 -0.51 -16.86
CA LEU A 342 -9.17 -1.70 -16.09
C LEU A 342 -9.18 -2.95 -16.98
N THR A 343 -8.67 -4.08 -16.49
CA THR A 343 -8.87 -5.40 -17.07
C THR A 343 -9.79 -6.21 -16.16
N PRO A 344 -10.90 -6.79 -16.65
CA PRO A 344 -11.69 -7.72 -15.85
C PRO A 344 -10.86 -8.95 -15.47
N VAL A 345 -11.17 -9.54 -14.32
CA VAL A 345 -10.60 -10.82 -13.92
C VAL A 345 -11.44 -11.99 -14.42
N ASP A 346 -10.84 -13.17 -14.50
CA ASP A 346 -11.58 -14.39 -14.82
C ASP A 346 -12.64 -14.65 -13.75
N GLY A 347 -13.84 -15.05 -14.19
CA GLY A 347 -14.99 -15.25 -13.32
C GLY A 347 -15.83 -14.00 -13.04
N PHE A 348 -15.44 -12.82 -13.56
CA PHE A 348 -16.24 -11.60 -13.46
C PHE A 348 -16.94 -11.25 -14.77
N THR A 349 -18.27 -11.16 -14.72
CA THR A 349 -19.08 -10.68 -15.86
C THR A 349 -19.19 -9.17 -15.80
N VAL A 350 -18.51 -8.47 -16.73
CA VAL A 350 -18.54 -7.01 -16.82
C VAL A 350 -19.96 -6.51 -17.08
N PRO A 351 -20.57 -5.76 -16.15
CA PRO A 351 -21.91 -5.21 -16.35
C PRO A 351 -21.96 -4.24 -17.56
N PRO A 352 -23.03 -4.23 -18.37
CA PRO A 352 -23.11 -3.38 -19.56
C PRO A 352 -22.93 -1.88 -19.29
N GLU A 353 -23.37 -1.40 -18.14
CA GLU A 353 -23.25 -0.01 -17.69
C GLU A 353 -21.81 0.35 -17.31
N HIS A 354 -21.02 -0.60 -16.80
CA HIS A 354 -19.61 -0.37 -16.50
C HIS A 354 -18.83 0.00 -17.78
N LYS A 355 -19.15 -0.63 -18.91
CA LYS A 355 -18.53 -0.34 -20.22
C LYS A 355 -18.80 1.08 -20.72
N LYS A 356 -19.82 1.76 -20.19
CA LYS A 356 -20.16 3.16 -20.52
C LYS A 356 -19.51 4.16 -19.56
N LYS A 357 -19.22 3.75 -18.33
CA LYS A 357 -18.74 4.62 -17.25
C LYS A 357 -17.23 4.56 -17.03
N TYR A 358 -16.61 3.40 -17.26
CA TYR A 358 -15.23 3.13 -16.92
C TYR A 358 -14.44 2.70 -18.16
N ASP A 359 -13.14 2.99 -18.17
CA ASP A 359 -12.26 2.59 -19.27
C ASP A 359 -11.83 1.14 -19.04
N ILE A 360 -12.56 0.21 -19.65
CA ILE A 360 -12.36 -1.23 -19.48
C ILE A 360 -11.82 -1.82 -20.78
N LEU A 361 -10.74 -2.60 -20.67
CA LEU A 361 -10.23 -3.41 -21.76
C LEU A 361 -11.16 -4.62 -21.98
N PRO A 362 -11.39 -5.03 -23.24
CA PRO A 362 -12.31 -6.13 -23.56
C PRO A 362 -11.71 -7.52 -23.30
N MET A 363 -10.71 -7.64 -22.42
CA MET A 363 -9.98 -8.88 -22.17
C MET A 363 -9.49 -8.98 -20.72
N SER A 364 -9.55 -10.20 -20.19
CA SER A 364 -8.77 -10.61 -19.01
C SER A 364 -7.37 -11.02 -19.45
N VAL A 365 -6.42 -10.95 -18.52
CA VAL A 365 -5.05 -11.43 -18.71
C VAL A 365 -4.69 -12.59 -17.78
N GLY A 366 -5.68 -13.23 -17.16
CA GLY A 366 -5.46 -14.42 -16.32
C GLY A 366 -4.80 -14.13 -14.96
N THR A 367 -4.75 -12.87 -14.53
CA THR A 367 -4.30 -12.50 -13.18
C THR A 367 -5.21 -13.14 -12.13
N ASP A 368 -4.63 -13.60 -11.02
CA ASP A 368 -5.36 -14.21 -9.91
C ASP A 368 -6.58 -13.35 -9.49
N PRO A 369 -7.81 -13.88 -9.60
CA PRO A 369 -9.02 -13.08 -9.39
C PRO A 369 -9.32 -12.81 -7.91
N ARG A 370 -8.67 -13.48 -6.96
CA ARG A 370 -9.10 -13.53 -5.56
C ARG A 370 -9.14 -12.15 -4.90
N SER A 371 -8.09 -11.33 -5.01
CA SER A 371 -8.12 -9.97 -4.43
C SER A 371 -9.21 -9.08 -5.07
N ALA A 372 -9.55 -9.30 -6.34
CA ALA A 372 -10.57 -8.57 -7.06
C ALA A 372 -12.00 -9.08 -6.85
N LEU A 373 -12.20 -10.31 -6.35
CA LEU A 373 -13.53 -10.91 -6.16
C LEU A 373 -13.90 -11.20 -4.71
N THR A 374 -12.93 -11.45 -3.83
CA THR A 374 -13.18 -12.01 -2.49
C THR A 374 -12.78 -11.06 -1.37
N THR A 375 -12.82 -9.75 -1.61
CA THR A 375 -12.39 -8.74 -0.63
C THR A 375 -13.32 -7.52 -0.63
N ARG A 376 -13.25 -6.70 0.43
CA ARG A 376 -14.00 -5.44 0.54
C ARG A 376 -13.53 -4.35 -0.41
N ARG A 377 -12.45 -4.61 -1.15
CA ARG A 377 -11.88 -3.72 -2.16
C ARG A 377 -11.92 -4.35 -3.56
N GLY A 378 -12.59 -5.48 -3.72
CA GLY A 378 -12.65 -6.24 -4.96
C GLY A 378 -13.73 -5.75 -5.90
N THR A 379 -13.35 -5.11 -7.01
CA THR A 379 -14.25 -4.53 -8.02
C THR A 379 -14.55 -5.47 -9.20
N GLY A 380 -13.92 -6.65 -9.24
CA GLY A 380 -13.90 -7.51 -10.42
C GLY A 380 -12.86 -7.11 -11.47
N TYR A 381 -12.05 -6.09 -11.19
CA TYR A 381 -11.01 -5.59 -12.10
C TYR A 381 -9.64 -5.51 -11.43
N TYR A 382 -8.60 -5.43 -12.27
CA TYR A 382 -7.33 -4.82 -11.92
C TYR A 382 -7.04 -3.66 -12.86
N LYS A 383 -6.38 -2.61 -12.35
CA LYS A 383 -5.86 -1.54 -13.22
C LYS A 383 -4.56 -1.96 -13.90
N VAL A 384 -4.36 -1.54 -15.14
CA VAL A 384 -3.06 -1.68 -15.81
C VAL A 384 -2.03 -0.80 -15.09
N PRO A 385 -1.00 -1.37 -14.44
CA PRO A 385 -0.05 -0.57 -13.69
C PRO A 385 0.87 0.22 -14.63
N SER A 386 1.28 1.43 -14.21
CA SER A 386 2.41 2.11 -14.87
C SER A 386 3.68 1.28 -14.72
N LEU A 387 4.50 1.23 -15.77
CA LEU A 387 5.84 0.63 -15.72
C LEU A 387 6.94 1.64 -15.34
N LYS A 388 6.63 2.92 -15.14
CA LYS A 388 7.63 3.89 -14.66
C LYS A 388 8.13 3.46 -13.28
N GLY A 389 9.44 3.58 -13.06
CA GLY A 389 10.06 3.24 -11.78
C GLY A 389 10.15 1.74 -11.49
N VAL A 390 9.96 0.86 -12.48
CA VAL A 390 10.11 -0.61 -12.31
C VAL A 390 11.48 -1.02 -11.77
N TRP A 391 12.51 -0.19 -11.97
CA TRP A 391 13.89 -0.48 -11.55
C TRP A 391 14.11 -0.38 -10.04
N TYR A 392 13.38 0.49 -9.34
CA TYR A 392 13.52 0.65 -7.88
C TYR A 392 12.46 -0.12 -7.11
N ARG A 393 11.43 -0.67 -7.76
CA ARG A 393 10.28 -1.30 -7.09
C ARG A 393 10.32 -2.83 -7.19
N GLY A 394 9.59 -3.48 -6.30
CA GLY A 394 9.51 -4.94 -6.22
C GLY A 394 9.05 -5.38 -4.82
N PRO A 395 8.44 -6.57 -4.70
CA PRO A 395 8.13 -7.53 -5.77
C PRO A 395 7.00 -7.05 -6.70
N PHE A 396 6.77 -7.74 -7.83
CA PHE A 396 5.87 -7.42 -8.95
C PHE A 396 4.54 -8.17 -8.90
N GLU A 397 3.67 -7.82 -9.85
CA GLU A 397 2.24 -8.13 -9.91
C GLU A 397 1.39 -7.56 -8.75
N HIS A 398 0.09 -7.86 -8.74
CA HIS A 398 -0.86 -7.24 -7.83
C HIS A 398 -0.70 -7.68 -6.35
N ASN A 399 -0.20 -8.88 -6.11
CA ASN A 399 0.00 -9.49 -4.79
C ASN A 399 1.50 -9.70 -4.46
N GLY A 400 2.42 -9.31 -5.34
CA GLY A 400 3.85 -9.42 -5.09
C GLY A 400 4.45 -10.83 -5.22
N SER A 401 3.90 -11.75 -6.01
CA SER A 401 4.40 -13.14 -6.07
C SER A 401 5.78 -13.31 -6.73
N VAL A 402 6.22 -12.32 -7.50
CA VAL A 402 7.42 -12.41 -8.36
C VAL A 402 8.39 -11.30 -8.01
N ALA A 403 9.62 -11.63 -7.60
CA ALA A 403 10.59 -10.66 -7.09
C ALA A 403 11.32 -9.88 -8.19
N THR A 404 11.49 -10.44 -9.39
CA THR A 404 12.31 -9.87 -10.47
C THR A 404 11.58 -9.84 -11.82
N LEU A 405 12.01 -8.96 -12.73
CA LEU A 405 11.45 -8.94 -14.10
C LEU A 405 11.87 -10.18 -14.89
N GLU A 406 13.06 -10.70 -14.62
CA GLU A 406 13.59 -11.93 -15.20
C GLU A 406 12.65 -13.11 -14.92
N ASP A 407 12.17 -13.22 -13.68
CA ASP A 407 11.23 -14.24 -13.23
C ASP A 407 9.80 -13.99 -13.74
N TRP A 408 9.39 -12.72 -13.90
CA TRP A 408 8.10 -12.39 -14.55
C TRP A 408 8.04 -12.86 -16.01
N PHE A 409 9.19 -12.84 -16.70
CA PHE A 409 9.28 -13.32 -18.07
C PHE A 409 9.74 -14.79 -18.18
N ASP A 410 9.85 -15.55 -17.08
CA ASP A 410 10.13 -17.00 -17.13
C ASP A 410 8.82 -17.79 -17.28
N PRO A 411 8.60 -18.54 -18.39
CA PRO A 411 7.39 -19.33 -18.58
C PRO A 411 7.17 -20.40 -17.51
N LYS A 412 8.22 -20.81 -16.77
CA LYS A 412 8.08 -21.75 -15.64
C LYS A 412 7.11 -21.23 -14.58
N ARG A 413 6.96 -19.91 -14.42
CA ARG A 413 6.01 -19.35 -13.43
C ARG A 413 4.57 -19.81 -13.63
N LEU A 414 4.20 -20.23 -14.83
CA LEU A 414 2.85 -20.69 -15.15
C LEU A 414 2.55 -22.12 -14.69
N LYS A 415 3.57 -22.88 -14.25
CA LYS A 415 3.43 -24.27 -13.83
C LYS A 415 3.09 -24.38 -12.34
N ASP A 416 2.32 -25.39 -11.96
CA ASP A 416 1.88 -25.60 -10.57
C ASP A 416 3.03 -26.01 -9.62
N ASP A 417 4.13 -26.53 -10.16
CA ASP A 417 5.35 -26.88 -9.43
C ASP A 417 6.33 -25.69 -9.28
N TYR A 418 5.99 -24.52 -9.81
CA TYR A 418 6.79 -23.31 -9.65
C TYR A 418 6.86 -22.85 -8.19
N VAL A 419 8.01 -22.33 -7.79
CA VAL A 419 8.23 -21.76 -6.46
C VAL A 419 8.26 -20.23 -6.59
N PRO A 420 7.19 -19.51 -6.17
CA PRO A 420 7.18 -18.06 -6.16
C PRO A 420 8.40 -17.47 -5.45
N THR A 421 9.06 -16.51 -6.10
CA THR A 421 10.23 -15.80 -5.56
C THR A 421 9.86 -14.64 -4.64
N GLY A 422 8.62 -14.16 -4.72
CA GLY A 422 8.02 -13.18 -3.80
C GLY A 422 7.01 -13.82 -2.85
N PHE A 423 5.80 -13.27 -2.79
CA PHE A 423 4.73 -13.81 -1.96
C PHE A 423 4.28 -15.18 -2.43
N LYS A 424 4.40 -16.19 -1.56
CA LYS A 424 4.01 -17.57 -1.86
C LYS A 424 2.67 -17.97 -1.27
N GLY A 425 2.32 -17.42 -0.11
CA GLY A 425 1.24 -17.89 0.74
C GLY A 425 1.77 -18.79 1.86
N TYR A 426 1.15 -18.70 3.03
CA TYR A 426 1.53 -19.51 4.19
C TYR A 426 1.15 -20.98 3.98
N GLY A 427 2.07 -21.89 4.33
CA GLY A 427 1.93 -23.33 4.11
C GLY A 427 2.04 -23.79 2.65
N ILE A 428 2.16 -22.87 1.69
CA ILE A 428 2.28 -23.19 0.27
C ILE A 428 3.75 -23.41 -0.08
N LYS A 429 4.06 -24.52 -0.79
CA LYS A 429 5.43 -24.83 -1.25
C LYS A 429 5.65 -24.40 -2.70
N THR A 430 4.69 -24.71 -3.56
CA THR A 430 4.67 -24.39 -4.99
C THR A 430 3.28 -23.91 -5.39
N ARG A 431 3.22 -23.07 -6.42
CA ARG A 431 1.99 -22.71 -7.13
C ARG A 431 2.33 -21.96 -8.41
N ALA A 432 1.45 -22.01 -9.40
CA ALA A 432 1.53 -21.12 -10.54
C ALA A 432 1.33 -19.65 -10.13
N VAL A 433 2.01 -18.76 -10.84
CA VAL A 433 1.78 -17.32 -10.89
C VAL A 433 1.32 -16.97 -12.30
N LYS A 434 0.00 -16.91 -12.47
CA LYS A 434 -0.65 -16.57 -13.74
C LYS A 434 -0.67 -15.05 -13.96
N GLY A 435 -1.12 -14.63 -15.13
CA GLY A 435 -1.05 -13.26 -15.63
C GLY A 435 -0.76 -13.29 -17.13
N HIS A 436 -0.55 -12.12 -17.72
CA HIS A 436 -0.36 -12.06 -19.18
C HIS A 436 0.86 -12.89 -19.63
N GLU A 437 0.79 -13.45 -20.83
CA GLU A 437 1.86 -14.29 -21.41
C GLU A 437 2.78 -13.53 -22.38
N PHE A 438 2.52 -12.24 -22.63
CA PHE A 438 3.38 -11.40 -23.47
C PHE A 438 4.84 -11.43 -22.99
N GLY A 439 5.76 -11.70 -23.92
CA GLY A 439 7.20 -11.73 -23.66
C GLY A 439 7.77 -13.05 -23.14
N LEU A 440 6.94 -14.08 -22.90
CA LEU A 440 7.43 -15.38 -22.38
C LEU A 440 8.24 -16.17 -23.41
N GLU A 441 7.88 -16.08 -24.70
CA GLU A 441 8.53 -16.77 -25.83
C GLU A 441 9.73 -15.98 -26.42
N LEU A 442 10.15 -14.88 -25.78
CA LEU A 442 11.31 -14.11 -26.24
C LEU A 442 12.60 -14.92 -26.09
N SER A 443 13.52 -14.74 -27.05
CA SER A 443 14.88 -15.23 -26.89
C SER A 443 15.54 -14.62 -25.64
N PRO A 444 16.55 -15.29 -25.05
CA PRO A 444 17.29 -14.73 -23.91
C PRO A 444 17.83 -13.31 -24.16
N GLU A 445 18.28 -13.02 -25.38
CA GLU A 445 18.80 -11.71 -25.78
C GLU A 445 17.70 -10.65 -25.84
N ASP A 446 16.54 -10.96 -26.42
CA ASP A 446 15.42 -10.02 -26.50
C ASP A 446 14.78 -9.78 -25.14
N LYS A 447 14.69 -10.82 -24.30
CA LYS A 447 14.23 -10.68 -22.90
C LYS A 447 15.14 -9.77 -22.10
N ARG A 448 16.47 -9.97 -22.21
CA ARG A 448 17.47 -9.09 -21.57
C ARG A 448 17.36 -7.65 -22.09
N ALA A 449 17.18 -7.47 -23.39
CA ALA A 449 17.00 -6.15 -23.99
C ALA A 449 15.72 -5.47 -23.46
N LEU A 450 14.59 -6.19 -23.46
CA LEU A 450 13.31 -5.71 -22.92
C LEU A 450 13.44 -5.27 -21.46
N ILE A 451 14.08 -6.07 -20.62
CA ILE A 451 14.32 -5.74 -19.21
C ILE A 451 15.22 -4.50 -19.07
N ALA A 452 16.27 -4.37 -19.89
CA ALA A 452 17.12 -3.18 -19.90
C ALA A 452 16.29 -1.93 -20.23
N PHE A 453 15.44 -1.98 -21.25
CA PHE A 453 14.52 -0.88 -21.58
C PHE A 453 13.58 -0.55 -20.42
N LEU A 454 12.92 -1.57 -19.85
CA LEU A 454 12.01 -1.38 -18.72
C LEU A 454 12.72 -0.69 -17.54
N LYS A 455 13.97 -1.06 -17.25
CA LYS A 455 14.76 -0.44 -16.17
C LYS A 455 15.08 1.04 -16.44
N THR A 456 14.99 1.53 -17.68
CA THR A 456 15.17 2.96 -18.00
C THR A 456 13.93 3.83 -17.70
N LEU A 457 12.77 3.22 -17.43
CA LEU A 457 11.47 3.91 -17.31
C LEU A 457 11.17 4.57 -15.96
#